data_AF-A0A8K0F410-F1
#
_entry.id   AF-A0A8K0F410-F1
#
_cell.length_a   1.000
_cell.length_b   1.000
_cell.length_c   1.000
_cell.angle_alpha   90.00
_cell.angle_beta   90.00
_cell.angle_gamma   90.00
#
_symmetry.space_group_name_H-M   'P 1'
#
loop_
_entity.id
_entity.type
_entity.pdbx_description
1 polymer ?
#
loop_
_entity_poly.entity_id
_entity_poly.type
_entity_poly.pdbx_seq_one_letter_code
_entity_poly.pdbx_strand_id
1 'polypeptide(L)'
;MSSDDVFLNYLESKLREVQDDISGFLDSVAGHSHREDVWTYEKGTGGGRTRVWESVHPMTQLNLAQFSPSLAGVAAGGGIEKGGVAFSRISGASLPESAASAFKIAANTPFDATGVSLVIHPSNPLVPTIHMNIRFFRAGELWWFGGGIDVTPYYPAAPDICEFHTSLQTLCTQHSEDYESMKSQCDEYFMNRHRREMRGASGIFFDHMNAKPKDVCADFILSLGFLFQHLYAPFWKYSDLPYSAEMRMFQLYRRGRYVEFNLAWDRGTKFGLMSDGRTESILMSLPMQALWIYDWHPAPGSIEHEISSVYFQPRDWVRFAPNAASSTDFMVDKTRVGWTLPRLAATFPSIERDLAATPALTLSSATLASSAPASSSSSSTSPSSSSSSSSSSSSSSSSLSSSLLSPLLVASSVHNGKDDADKTDDVHRCRMVLGCLRNPTVVVTAAAAFALGICIGSNMFKR
;
A
#
# COMPACT_ATOMS: atom_id res chain seq x y z
N MET A 1 24.02 -17.75 26.70
CA MET A 1 23.56 -17.07 25.47
C MET A 1 24.73 -16.94 24.54
N SER A 2 24.57 -17.23 23.25
CA SER A 2 25.62 -17.00 22.27
C SER A 2 25.86 -15.49 22.09
N SER A 3 27.01 -15.08 21.57
CA SER A 3 27.28 -13.66 21.19
C SER A 3 26.21 -13.12 20.24
N ASP A 4 25.67 -13.99 19.42
CA ASP A 4 24.67 -13.72 18.41
C ASP A 4 23.27 -13.51 19.02
N ASP A 5 22.94 -14.22 20.11
CA ASP A 5 21.71 -13.96 20.89
C ASP A 5 21.80 -12.64 21.65
N VAL A 6 22.98 -12.31 22.17
CA VAL A 6 23.23 -11.01 22.83
C VAL A 6 23.02 -9.86 21.84
N PHE A 7 23.56 -10.00 20.63
CA PHE A 7 23.36 -9.02 19.56
C PHE A 7 21.88 -8.85 19.17
N LEU A 8 21.16 -9.95 18.98
CA LEU A 8 19.75 -9.89 18.61
C LEU A 8 18.87 -9.27 19.69
N ASN A 9 19.13 -9.57 20.96
CA ASN A 9 18.40 -8.96 22.07
C ASN A 9 18.68 -7.46 22.18
N TYR A 10 19.94 -7.06 21.96
CA TYR A 10 20.30 -5.64 21.85
C TYR A 10 19.52 -4.96 20.72
N LEU A 11 19.53 -5.56 19.52
CA LEU A 11 18.86 -4.99 18.36
C LEU A 11 17.34 -4.91 18.54
N GLU A 12 16.71 -5.96 19.09
CA GLU A 12 15.30 -5.94 19.45
C GLU A 12 14.98 -4.79 20.41
N SER A 13 15.78 -4.61 21.48
CA SER A 13 15.59 -3.51 22.43
C SER A 13 15.64 -2.16 21.72
N LYS A 14 16.65 -1.93 20.87
CA LYS A 14 16.81 -0.67 20.15
C LYS A 14 15.72 -0.40 19.12
N LEU A 15 15.26 -1.43 18.41
CA LEU A 15 14.15 -1.30 17.48
C LEU A 15 12.82 -0.99 18.20
N ARG A 16 12.61 -1.51 19.42
CA ARG A 16 11.46 -1.14 20.25
C ARG A 16 11.55 0.33 20.70
N GLU A 17 12.74 0.79 21.11
CA GLU A 17 12.98 2.21 21.43
C GLU A 17 12.69 3.10 20.21
N VAL A 18 13.14 2.73 19.01
CA VAL A 18 12.81 3.44 17.76
C VAL A 18 11.30 3.50 17.54
N GLN A 19 10.58 2.40 17.71
CA GLN A 19 9.11 2.41 17.60
C GLN A 19 8.48 3.35 18.64
N ASP A 20 8.97 3.33 19.88
CA ASP A 20 8.44 4.15 20.98
C ASP A 20 8.65 5.65 20.71
N ASP A 21 9.85 6.04 20.27
CA ASP A 21 10.19 7.42 19.89
C ASP A 21 9.30 7.93 18.75
N ILE A 22 9.23 7.17 17.65
CA ILE A 22 8.40 7.50 16.49
C ILE A 22 6.92 7.59 16.88
N SER A 23 6.43 6.65 17.69
CA SER A 23 5.01 6.66 18.11
C SER A 23 4.71 7.85 19.00
N GLY A 24 5.62 8.24 19.89
CA GLY A 24 5.46 9.41 20.74
C GLY A 24 5.39 10.70 19.92
N PHE A 25 6.24 10.84 18.90
CA PHE A 25 6.14 11.94 17.96
C PHE A 25 4.82 11.91 17.18
N LEU A 26 4.41 10.76 16.64
CA LEU A 26 3.17 10.65 15.88
C LEU A 26 1.92 10.94 16.72
N ASP A 27 1.87 10.50 17.98
CA ASP A 27 0.78 10.87 18.91
C ASP A 27 0.69 12.38 19.12
N SER A 28 1.82 13.09 19.10
CA SER A 28 1.85 14.56 19.26
C SER A 28 1.26 15.32 18.06
N VAL A 29 1.24 14.71 16.87
CA VAL A 29 0.76 15.34 15.63
C VAL A 29 -0.53 14.73 15.08
N ALA A 30 -0.91 13.53 15.53
CA ALA A 30 -2.06 12.80 15.00
C ALA A 30 -3.42 13.38 15.38
N GLY A 31 -3.50 14.13 16.49
CA GLY A 31 -4.76 14.58 17.09
C GLY A 31 -5.51 13.49 17.87
N HIS A 32 -5.01 12.25 17.91
CA HIS A 32 -5.51 11.15 18.73
C HIS A 32 -4.40 10.12 19.01
N SER A 33 -4.56 9.31 20.06
CA SER A 33 -3.62 8.24 20.38
C SER A 33 -3.73 7.05 19.42
N HIS A 34 -2.65 6.30 19.26
CA HIS A 34 -2.68 5.02 18.57
C HIS A 34 -3.43 3.93 19.35
N ARG A 35 -3.97 2.96 18.62
CA ARG A 35 -4.30 1.64 19.16
C ARG A 35 -3.09 0.73 19.05
N GLU A 36 -2.72 0.08 20.14
CA GLU A 36 -1.66 -0.93 20.15
C GLU A 36 -2.26 -2.34 20.06
N ASP A 37 -1.67 -3.16 19.20
CA ASP A 37 -1.99 -4.58 19.02
C ASP A 37 -0.71 -5.41 19.15
N VAL A 38 -0.67 -6.26 20.18
CA VAL A 38 0.45 -7.17 20.47
C VAL A 38 0.05 -8.57 20.03
N TRP A 39 0.89 -9.20 19.22
CA TRP A 39 0.60 -10.49 18.59
C TRP A 39 1.79 -11.43 18.62
N THR A 40 1.52 -12.73 18.50
CA THR A 40 2.52 -13.81 18.49
C THR A 40 2.66 -14.42 17.09
N TYR A 41 3.86 -14.89 16.75
CA TYR A 41 4.12 -15.52 15.46
C TYR A 41 3.78 -17.01 15.50
N GLU A 42 2.70 -17.41 14.82
CA GLU A 42 2.16 -18.78 14.90
C GLU A 42 3.03 -19.85 14.24
N LYS A 43 3.87 -19.48 13.26
CA LYS A 43 4.71 -20.43 12.50
C LYS A 43 6.08 -20.67 13.14
N GLY A 44 6.33 -20.13 14.33
CA GLY A 44 7.63 -20.20 14.99
C GLY A 44 7.60 -19.58 16.38
N THR A 45 8.59 -18.76 16.71
CA THR A 45 8.65 -18.05 17.99
C THR A 45 8.73 -16.54 17.78
N GLY A 46 8.41 -15.78 18.84
CA GLY A 46 8.38 -14.32 18.80
C GLY A 46 7.00 -13.78 18.43
N GLY A 47 6.97 -12.61 17.78
CA GLY A 47 5.76 -11.87 17.50
C GLY A 47 6.03 -10.42 17.14
N GLY A 48 5.09 -9.53 17.47
CA GLY A 48 5.23 -8.11 17.19
C GLY A 48 4.28 -7.23 17.97
N ARG A 49 4.47 -5.93 17.77
CA ARG A 49 3.67 -4.84 18.34
C ARG A 49 3.35 -3.88 17.22
N THR A 50 2.08 -3.79 16.86
CA THR A 50 1.60 -2.91 15.79
C THR A 50 0.83 -1.76 16.42
N ARG A 51 1.26 -0.52 16.19
CA ARG A 51 0.56 0.68 16.61
C ARG A 51 -0.10 1.34 15.42
N VAL A 52 -1.39 1.63 15.51
CA VAL A 52 -2.18 2.13 14.38
C VAL A 52 -2.94 3.39 14.78
N TRP A 53 -2.87 4.40 13.92
CA TRP A 53 -3.71 5.59 13.94
C TRP A 53 -4.74 5.44 12.84
N GLU A 54 -6.02 5.48 13.18
CA GLU A 54 -7.10 5.51 12.20
C GLU A 54 -8.10 6.59 12.64
N SER A 55 -8.30 7.57 11.78
CA SER A 55 -9.45 8.47 11.92
C SER A 55 -10.76 7.68 11.82
N VAL A 56 -11.84 8.19 12.42
CA VAL A 56 -13.11 7.45 12.51
C VAL A 56 -13.61 7.06 11.12
N HIS A 57 -13.73 5.75 10.90
CA HIS A 57 -14.09 5.18 9.60
C HIS A 57 -15.56 5.52 9.24
N PRO A 58 -15.87 5.99 8.01
CA PRO A 58 -17.23 6.27 7.56
C PRO A 58 -18.21 5.09 7.68
N MET A 59 -17.75 3.82 7.62
CA MET A 59 -18.61 2.65 7.91
C MET A 59 -19.17 2.59 9.34
N THR A 60 -18.53 3.24 10.31
CA THR A 60 -19.10 3.41 11.66
C THR A 60 -20.00 4.64 11.79
N GLN A 61 -20.06 5.49 10.74
CA GLN A 61 -20.96 6.65 10.62
C GLN A 61 -21.82 6.59 9.33
N LEU A 62 -22.08 5.40 8.79
CA LEU A 62 -22.66 5.25 7.45
C LEU A 62 -24.16 5.53 7.48
N ASN A 63 -24.51 6.79 7.63
CA ASN A 63 -25.75 7.33 7.08
C ASN A 63 -25.48 7.55 5.59
N LEU A 64 -26.21 6.81 4.76
CA LEU A 64 -26.19 6.77 3.29
C LEU A 64 -26.39 8.13 2.59
N ALA A 65 -26.44 9.25 3.32
CA ALA A 65 -26.53 10.61 2.79
C ALA A 65 -25.19 11.16 2.26
N GLN A 66 -24.05 10.51 2.54
CA GLN A 66 -22.71 10.99 2.13
C GLN A 66 -22.30 10.64 0.68
N PHE A 67 -23.16 9.97 -0.09
CA PHE A 67 -22.96 9.75 -1.53
C PHE A 67 -23.56 10.88 -2.40
N SER A 68 -23.74 12.08 -1.85
CA SER A 68 -24.07 13.28 -2.63
C SER A 68 -22.78 13.98 -3.10
N PRO A 69 -22.68 14.51 -4.33
CA PRO A 69 -21.46 15.09 -4.91
C PRO A 69 -20.91 16.34 -4.19
N SER A 70 -21.55 16.80 -3.12
CA SER A 70 -21.07 17.91 -2.30
C SER A 70 -20.03 17.45 -1.28
N LEU A 71 -18.92 16.85 -1.72
CA LEU A 71 -17.76 16.55 -0.87
C LEU A 71 -16.83 17.78 -0.73
N ALA A 72 -17.40 18.98 -0.71
CA ALA A 72 -16.68 20.25 -0.59
C ALA A 72 -16.61 20.79 0.85
N GLY A 73 -17.14 20.06 1.84
CA GLY A 73 -17.40 20.62 3.17
C GLY A 73 -16.69 19.97 4.36
N VAL A 74 -16.02 18.82 4.21
CA VAL A 74 -15.28 18.23 5.33
C VAL A 74 -13.85 18.72 5.26
N ALA A 75 -13.61 19.88 5.88
CA ALA A 75 -12.30 20.17 6.43
C ALA A 75 -12.02 19.07 7.46
N ALA A 76 -11.37 17.98 7.03
CA ALA A 76 -10.79 17.04 7.96
C ALA A 76 -9.71 17.85 8.67
N GLY A 77 -9.85 18.01 9.99
CA GLY A 77 -8.83 18.67 10.80
C GLY A 77 -7.44 18.10 10.52
N GLY A 78 -6.40 18.86 10.85
CA GLY A 78 -5.02 18.39 10.82
C GLY A 78 -4.88 17.05 11.56
N GLY A 79 -3.93 16.22 11.13
CA GLY A 79 -3.65 14.94 11.78
C GLY A 79 -3.36 13.78 10.83
N ILE A 80 -3.33 12.58 11.40
CA ILE A 80 -3.11 11.32 10.67
C ILE A 80 -4.48 10.74 10.30
N GLU A 81 -4.75 10.56 9.00
CA GLU A 81 -6.00 9.92 8.55
C GLU A 81 -5.94 8.41 8.76
N LYS A 82 -4.79 7.82 8.38
CA LYS A 82 -4.45 6.43 8.64
C LYS A 82 -2.94 6.29 8.70
N GLY A 83 -2.43 5.50 9.63
CA GLY A 83 -1.03 5.15 9.65
C GLY A 83 -0.74 4.05 10.65
N GLY A 84 0.46 3.51 10.60
CA GLY A 84 0.90 2.61 11.63
C GLY A 84 2.40 2.41 11.65
N VAL A 85 2.87 1.96 12.82
CA VAL A 85 4.26 1.66 13.12
C VAL A 85 4.29 0.24 13.69
N ALA A 86 4.85 -0.69 12.93
CA ALA A 86 4.89 -2.11 13.24
C ALA A 86 6.32 -2.53 13.60
N PHE A 87 6.50 -2.99 14.83
CA PHE A 87 7.68 -3.73 15.25
C PHE A 87 7.41 -5.23 15.15
N SER A 88 8.40 -6.00 14.72
CA SER A 88 8.37 -7.45 14.82
C SER A 88 9.74 -8.05 15.14
N ARG A 89 9.72 -9.19 15.83
CA ARG A 89 10.86 -10.09 16.05
C ARG A 89 10.33 -11.51 15.96
N ILE A 90 10.71 -12.23 14.91
CA ILE A 90 10.23 -13.58 14.64
C ILE A 90 11.40 -14.51 14.37
N SER A 91 11.26 -15.77 14.77
CA SER A 91 12.19 -16.84 14.43
C SER A 91 11.43 -18.07 13.96
N GLY A 92 12.07 -18.88 13.12
CA GLY A 92 11.50 -20.15 12.68
C GLY A 92 12.59 -21.16 12.31
N ALA A 93 12.23 -22.44 12.31
CA ALA A 93 13.14 -23.52 11.98
C ALA A 93 13.54 -23.56 10.49
N SER A 94 12.73 -22.98 9.62
CA SER A 94 12.96 -22.92 8.18
C SER A 94 12.19 -21.78 7.52
N LEU A 95 12.71 -21.27 6.41
CA LEU A 95 11.97 -20.35 5.55
C LEU A 95 11.00 -21.12 4.63
N PRO A 96 9.95 -20.45 4.12
CA PRO A 96 9.19 -20.97 2.99
C PRO A 96 10.10 -21.33 1.81
N GLU A 97 9.80 -22.42 1.09
CA GLU A 97 10.64 -22.96 0.01
C GLU A 97 10.96 -21.93 -1.08
N SER A 98 9.98 -21.08 -1.43
CA SER A 98 10.14 -19.99 -2.38
C SER A 98 11.20 -18.97 -1.93
N ALA A 99 11.21 -18.63 -0.64
CA ALA A 99 12.17 -17.71 -0.04
C ALA A 99 13.56 -18.36 0.07
N ALA A 100 13.61 -19.60 0.54
CA ALA A 100 14.85 -20.36 0.67
C ALA A 100 15.55 -20.49 -0.69
N SER A 101 14.80 -20.82 -1.74
CA SER A 101 15.31 -20.92 -3.12
C SER A 101 15.80 -19.58 -3.66
N ALA A 102 15.05 -18.49 -3.45
CA ALA A 102 15.42 -17.16 -3.92
C ALA A 102 16.73 -16.66 -3.30
N PHE A 103 16.94 -16.93 -2.01
CA PHE A 103 18.15 -16.52 -1.28
C PHE A 103 19.25 -17.60 -1.25
N LYS A 104 19.04 -18.74 -1.93
CA LYS A 104 19.96 -19.89 -1.93
C LYS A 104 20.31 -20.38 -0.52
N ILE A 105 19.33 -20.35 0.38
CA ILE A 105 19.44 -20.82 1.76
C ILE A 105 19.08 -22.30 1.77
N ALA A 106 19.91 -23.13 2.43
CA ALA A 106 19.63 -24.55 2.56
C ALA A 106 18.29 -24.81 3.26
N ALA A 107 17.56 -25.84 2.82
CA ALA A 107 16.34 -26.26 3.49
C ALA A 107 16.61 -26.54 4.98
N ASN A 108 15.62 -26.25 5.83
CA ASN A 108 15.73 -26.43 7.28
C ASN A 108 16.81 -25.57 7.97
N THR A 109 17.24 -24.46 7.34
CA THR A 109 18.09 -23.48 8.01
C THR A 109 17.24 -22.59 8.93
N PRO A 110 17.52 -22.53 10.25
CA PRO A 110 16.82 -21.62 11.14
C PRO A 110 17.05 -20.17 10.75
N PHE A 111 16.01 -19.34 10.91
CA PHE A 111 16.08 -17.92 10.59
C PHE A 111 15.62 -17.05 11.76
N ASP A 112 16.12 -15.82 11.77
CA ASP A 112 15.67 -14.74 12.63
C ASP A 112 15.45 -13.48 11.79
N ALA A 113 14.31 -12.83 12.00
CA ALA A 113 14.00 -11.54 11.39
C ALA A 113 13.50 -10.57 12.46
N THR A 114 13.94 -9.32 12.39
CA THR A 114 13.42 -8.24 13.23
C THR A 114 13.46 -6.92 12.50
N GLY A 115 12.53 -6.02 12.82
CA GLY A 115 12.51 -4.71 12.20
C GLY A 115 11.38 -3.83 12.68
N VAL A 116 11.46 -2.56 12.28
CA VAL A 116 10.40 -1.56 12.38
C VAL A 116 10.02 -1.13 10.97
N SER A 117 8.72 -1.13 10.70
CA SER A 117 8.16 -0.61 9.44
C SER A 117 7.02 0.34 9.75
N LEU A 118 6.89 1.42 8.99
CA LEU A 118 5.79 2.36 9.12
C LEU A 118 5.32 2.89 7.77
N VAL A 119 4.05 3.28 7.74
CA VAL A 119 3.48 4.13 6.70
C VAL A 119 2.50 5.09 7.37
N ILE A 120 2.60 6.38 7.05
CA ILE A 120 1.71 7.41 7.57
C ILE A 120 1.03 8.14 6.41
N HIS A 121 -0.30 8.20 6.44
CA HIS A 121 -1.14 8.97 5.53
C HIS A 121 -1.82 10.13 6.26
N PRO A 122 -1.29 11.35 6.15
CA PRO A 122 -1.91 12.54 6.71
C PRO A 122 -3.27 12.86 6.09
N SER A 123 -4.16 13.47 6.86
CA SER A 123 -5.45 13.97 6.36
C SER A 123 -5.27 15.13 5.37
N ASN A 124 -4.37 16.06 5.68
CA ASN A 124 -4.14 17.26 4.89
C ASN A 124 -3.22 16.96 3.66
N PRO A 125 -3.63 17.28 2.42
CA PRO A 125 -2.83 17.07 1.22
C PRO A 125 -1.51 17.85 1.17
N LEU A 126 -1.33 18.84 2.06
CA LEU A 126 -0.09 19.60 2.18
C LEU A 126 1.00 18.87 2.99
N VAL A 127 0.65 17.77 3.67
CA VAL A 127 1.61 16.93 4.40
C VAL A 127 1.82 15.63 3.59
N PRO A 128 3.07 15.25 3.25
CA PRO A 128 3.35 14.08 2.43
C PRO A 128 3.03 12.80 3.20
N THR A 129 2.68 11.75 2.47
CA THR A 129 2.79 10.40 3.02
C THR A 129 4.26 10.05 3.21
N ILE A 130 4.60 9.35 4.29
CA ILE A 130 5.97 8.87 4.54
C ILE A 130 5.95 7.38 4.83
N HIS A 131 6.99 6.69 4.36
CA HIS A 131 7.26 5.29 4.64
C HIS A 131 8.68 5.14 5.16
N MET A 132 8.87 4.26 6.16
CA MET A 132 10.19 3.83 6.60
C MET A 132 10.17 2.34 6.89
N ASN A 133 11.28 1.67 6.59
CA ASN A 133 11.56 0.32 7.02
C ASN A 133 13.01 0.22 7.46
N ILE A 134 13.28 -0.40 8.62
CA ILE A 134 14.62 -0.84 9.03
C ILE A 134 14.51 -2.26 9.56
N ARG A 135 15.33 -3.16 9.04
CA ARG A 135 15.23 -4.59 9.36
C ARG A 135 16.58 -5.28 9.35
N PHE A 136 16.64 -6.36 10.11
CA PHE A 136 17.71 -7.34 10.12
C PHE A 136 17.14 -8.71 9.82
N PHE A 137 17.90 -9.46 9.03
CA PHE A 137 17.60 -10.85 8.71
C PHE A 137 18.87 -11.70 8.88
N ARG A 138 18.72 -12.90 9.44
CA ARG A 138 19.74 -13.96 9.34
C ARG A 138 19.11 -15.33 9.12
N ALA A 139 19.85 -16.20 8.44
CA ALA A 139 19.57 -17.61 8.34
C ALA A 139 20.90 -18.39 8.30
N GLY A 140 21.17 -19.19 9.35
CA GLY A 140 22.49 -19.79 9.54
C GLY A 140 23.58 -18.70 9.62
N GLU A 141 24.61 -18.82 8.80
CA GLU A 141 25.70 -17.82 8.72
C GLU A 141 25.37 -16.62 7.84
N LEU A 142 24.35 -16.72 6.98
CA LEU A 142 23.93 -15.63 6.11
C LEU A 142 23.16 -14.59 6.92
N TRP A 143 23.54 -13.31 6.76
CA TRP A 143 22.82 -12.20 7.38
C TRP A 143 22.94 -10.93 6.55
N TRP A 144 21.98 -10.02 6.73
CA TRP A 144 22.03 -8.68 6.18
C TRP A 144 21.05 -7.74 6.89
N PHE A 145 21.33 -6.44 6.76
CA PHE A 145 20.36 -5.38 7.01
C PHE A 145 19.68 -4.93 5.72
N GLY A 146 18.47 -4.42 5.85
CA GLY A 146 17.77 -3.75 4.77
C GLY A 146 16.88 -2.65 5.33
N GLY A 147 16.47 -1.74 4.47
CA GLY A 147 15.64 -0.63 4.90
C GLY A 147 15.62 0.54 3.94
N GLY A 148 15.18 1.67 4.46
CA GLY A 148 15.03 2.91 3.74
C GLY A 148 13.95 3.79 4.35
N ILE A 149 13.91 5.03 3.89
CA ILE A 149 12.86 6.00 4.18
C ILE A 149 12.59 6.79 2.91
N ASP A 150 11.32 7.07 2.63
CA ASP A 150 10.91 7.83 1.44
C ASP A 150 9.64 8.65 1.68
N VAL A 151 9.53 9.76 0.98
CA VAL A 151 8.38 10.68 1.05
C VAL A 151 7.58 10.70 -0.25
N THR A 152 6.25 10.73 -0.10
CA THR A 152 5.26 10.77 -1.18
C THR A 152 4.39 12.03 -1.01
N PRO A 153 4.81 13.17 -1.56
CA PRO A 153 4.06 14.42 -1.46
C PRO A 153 2.87 14.48 -2.42
N TYR A 154 1.89 15.33 -2.08
CA TYR A 154 0.76 15.68 -2.95
C TYR A 154 0.87 17.10 -3.45
N TYR A 155 1.12 18.07 -2.56
CA TYR A 155 1.44 19.46 -2.87
C TYR A 155 2.70 19.90 -2.10
N PRO A 156 3.90 19.48 -2.56
CA PRO A 156 5.15 19.71 -1.84
C PRO A 156 5.60 21.17 -1.86
N ALA A 157 6.30 21.58 -0.79
CA ALA A 157 7.22 22.70 -0.82
C ALA A 157 8.62 22.17 -1.18
N ALA A 158 9.22 22.67 -2.27
CA ALA A 158 10.53 22.19 -2.73
C ALA A 158 11.64 22.28 -1.66
N PRO A 159 11.74 23.36 -0.85
CA PRO A 159 12.78 23.46 0.18
C PRO A 159 12.72 22.32 1.21
N ASP A 160 11.53 21.88 1.60
CA ASP A 160 11.38 20.81 2.60
C ASP A 160 11.79 19.44 2.06
N ILE A 161 11.56 19.18 0.75
CA ILE A 161 12.06 17.97 0.09
C ILE A 161 13.60 18.01 -0.02
N CYS A 162 14.17 19.17 -0.35
CA CYS A 162 15.63 19.33 -0.40
C CYS A 162 16.26 19.12 0.98
N GLU A 163 15.65 19.65 2.05
CA GLU A 163 16.12 19.48 3.43
C GLU A 163 16.02 18.02 3.89
N PHE A 164 14.93 17.33 3.57
CA PHE A 164 14.77 15.89 3.81
C PHE A 164 15.93 15.10 3.17
N HIS A 165 16.22 15.36 1.89
CA HIS A 165 17.29 14.68 1.17
C HIS A 165 18.70 15.07 1.66
N THR A 166 18.91 16.32 2.09
CA THR A 166 20.18 16.81 2.66
C THR A 166 20.45 16.17 4.03
N SER A 167 19.41 16.01 4.85
CA SER A 167 19.51 15.30 6.14
C SER A 167 19.89 13.83 5.94
N LEU A 168 19.31 13.16 4.94
CA LEU A 168 19.70 11.78 4.58
C LEU A 168 21.14 11.69 4.06
N GLN A 169 21.58 12.64 3.22
CA GLN A 169 22.97 12.69 2.77
C GLN A 169 23.95 12.88 3.95
N THR A 170 23.57 13.72 4.91
CA THR A 170 24.36 13.97 6.13
C THR A 170 24.49 12.68 6.95
N LEU A 171 23.39 11.96 7.17
CA LEU A 171 23.40 10.65 7.84
C LEU A 171 24.30 9.64 7.11
N CYS A 172 24.13 9.49 5.80
CA CYS A 172 24.97 8.59 5.01
C CYS A 172 26.46 8.96 5.13
N THR A 173 26.79 10.26 5.06
CA THR A 173 28.17 10.74 5.22
C THR A 173 28.75 10.38 6.60
N GLN A 174 27.98 10.56 7.68
CA GLN A 174 28.40 10.22 9.05
C GLN A 174 28.72 8.74 9.22
N HIS A 175 27.98 7.85 8.55
CA HIS A 175 28.17 6.40 8.62
C HIS A 175 29.04 5.84 7.48
N SER A 176 29.63 6.72 6.65
CA SER A 176 30.40 6.33 5.45
C SER A 176 29.59 5.42 4.50
N GLU A 177 28.31 5.71 4.35
CA GLU A 177 27.40 5.09 3.38
C GLU A 177 27.27 5.96 2.13
N ASP A 178 27.00 5.32 0.99
CA ASP A 178 26.84 6.01 -0.29
C ASP A 178 25.40 6.47 -0.50
N TYR A 179 25.16 7.76 -0.21
CA TYR A 179 23.87 8.40 -0.44
C TYR A 179 23.42 8.34 -1.91
N GLU A 180 24.32 8.60 -2.86
CA GLU A 180 23.95 8.65 -4.28
C GLU A 180 23.48 7.27 -4.76
N SER A 181 24.19 6.21 -4.36
CA SER A 181 23.78 4.82 -4.61
C SER A 181 22.44 4.49 -3.95
N MET A 182 22.28 4.72 -2.63
CA MET A 182 21.04 4.38 -1.92
C MET A 182 19.83 5.19 -2.41
N LYS A 183 20.03 6.45 -2.80
CA LYS A 183 19.00 7.28 -3.40
C LYS A 183 18.61 6.76 -4.77
N SER A 184 19.58 6.43 -5.63
CA SER A 184 19.29 5.84 -6.95
C SER A 184 18.54 4.51 -6.83
N GLN A 185 18.89 3.69 -5.84
CA GLN A 185 18.17 2.46 -5.54
C GLN A 185 16.73 2.74 -5.08
N CYS A 186 16.51 3.82 -4.32
CA CYS A 186 15.18 4.25 -3.89
C CYS A 186 14.31 4.67 -5.09
N ASP A 187 14.86 5.48 -5.99
CA ASP A 187 14.19 5.92 -7.22
C ASP A 187 13.75 4.73 -8.09
N GLU A 188 14.62 3.73 -8.24
CA GLU A 188 14.34 2.53 -9.03
C GLU A 188 13.34 1.60 -8.32
N TYR A 189 13.50 1.41 -7.00
CA TYR A 189 12.66 0.50 -6.24
C TYR A 189 11.21 0.97 -6.20
N PHE A 190 10.98 2.27 -5.94
CA PHE A 190 9.63 2.84 -5.80
C PHE A 190 9.02 3.32 -7.12
N MET A 191 9.41 2.73 -8.26
CA MET A 191 8.87 3.03 -9.59
C MET A 191 7.61 2.21 -9.89
N ASN A 192 6.49 2.89 -10.16
CA ASN A 192 5.32 2.26 -10.78
C ASN A 192 5.60 2.01 -12.27
N ARG A 193 6.20 0.87 -12.60
CA ARG A 193 6.70 0.56 -13.96
C ARG A 193 5.64 0.69 -15.06
N HIS A 194 4.40 0.30 -14.77
CA HIS A 194 3.28 0.40 -15.72
C HIS A 194 2.77 1.84 -15.90
N ARG A 195 3.10 2.76 -14.99
CA ARG A 195 2.81 4.20 -15.09
C ARG A 195 4.02 5.03 -15.53
N ARG A 196 5.24 4.47 -15.44
CA ARG A 196 6.52 5.16 -15.66
C ARG A 196 6.67 6.40 -14.77
N GLU A 197 6.23 6.28 -13.52
CA GLU A 197 6.34 7.34 -12.51
C GLU A 197 6.79 6.74 -11.18
N MET A 198 7.58 7.50 -10.43
CA MET A 198 7.92 7.13 -9.05
C MET A 198 6.69 7.31 -8.15
N ARG A 199 6.62 6.53 -7.08
CA ARG A 199 5.56 6.64 -6.06
C ARG A 199 5.51 8.03 -5.45
N GLY A 200 6.67 8.62 -5.19
CA GLY A 200 6.84 9.90 -4.51
C GLY A 200 8.16 10.58 -4.90
N ALA A 201 8.61 11.50 -4.04
CA ALA A 201 9.88 12.21 -4.19
C ALA A 201 11.10 11.39 -3.74
N SER A 202 10.91 10.12 -3.39
CA SER A 202 11.95 9.16 -3.03
C SER A 202 12.60 9.47 -1.67
N GLY A 203 13.81 8.95 -1.46
CA GLY A 203 14.60 9.05 -0.24
C GLY A 203 15.85 8.19 -0.36
N ILE A 204 16.07 7.28 0.59
CA ILE A 204 17.12 6.25 0.49
C ILE A 204 16.52 4.86 0.62
N PHE A 205 17.10 3.89 -0.08
CA PHE A 205 16.74 2.48 0.01
C PHE A 205 18.02 1.64 -0.03
N PHE A 206 18.06 0.59 0.77
CA PHE A 206 19.14 -0.38 0.79
C PHE A 206 18.61 -1.76 1.14
N ASP A 207 19.21 -2.79 0.58
CA ASP A 207 18.95 -4.18 0.92
C ASP A 207 20.26 -4.95 0.82
N HIS A 208 20.34 -6.10 1.49
CA HIS A 208 21.56 -6.91 1.53
C HIS A 208 22.79 -6.16 2.08
N MET A 209 22.62 -5.21 3.00
CA MET A 209 23.72 -4.50 3.65
C MET A 209 24.45 -5.44 4.64
N ASN A 210 25.64 -5.90 4.25
CA ASN A 210 26.49 -6.78 5.06
C ASN A 210 28.00 -6.63 4.79
N ALA A 211 28.41 -5.55 4.11
CA ALA A 211 29.81 -5.31 3.73
C ALA A 211 30.69 -4.85 4.91
N LYS A 212 30.09 -4.28 5.95
CA LYS A 212 30.76 -3.80 7.17
C LYS A 212 30.42 -4.72 8.36
N PRO A 213 31.14 -4.64 9.49
CA PRO A 213 30.78 -5.36 10.71
C PRO A 213 29.32 -5.13 11.13
N LYS A 214 28.71 -6.17 11.71
CA LYS A 214 27.25 -6.22 12.00
C LYS A 214 26.80 -5.06 12.90
N ASP A 215 27.61 -4.69 13.88
CA ASP A 215 27.40 -3.56 14.79
C ASP A 215 27.46 -2.20 14.07
N VAL A 216 28.38 -2.04 13.12
CA VAL A 216 28.48 -0.81 12.29
C VAL A 216 27.25 -0.66 11.38
N CYS A 217 26.80 -1.75 10.75
CA CYS A 217 25.56 -1.73 9.97
C CYS A 217 24.33 -1.46 10.85
N ALA A 218 24.29 -2.04 12.06
CA ALA A 218 23.20 -1.81 13.01
C ALA A 218 23.14 -0.34 13.45
N ASP A 219 24.29 0.28 13.72
CA ASP A 219 24.37 1.69 14.10
C ASP A 219 23.77 2.60 13.02
N PHE A 220 24.08 2.36 11.74
CA PHE A 220 23.47 3.12 10.64
C PHE A 220 21.95 3.00 10.58
N ILE A 221 21.40 1.78 10.65
CA ILE A 221 19.94 1.61 10.55
C ILE A 221 19.20 2.15 11.78
N LEU A 222 19.82 2.09 12.97
CA LEU A 222 19.25 2.64 14.19
C LEU A 222 19.29 4.17 14.15
N SER A 223 20.40 4.77 13.71
CA SER A 223 20.49 6.21 13.48
C SER A 223 19.45 6.70 12.47
N LEU A 224 19.20 5.96 11.39
CA LEU A 224 18.09 6.27 10.46
C LEU A 224 16.73 6.23 11.17
N GLY A 225 16.51 5.22 12.01
CA GLY A 225 15.28 5.08 12.80
C GLY A 225 15.02 6.27 13.73
N PHE A 226 16.02 6.68 14.50
CA PHE A 226 15.94 7.83 15.41
C PHE A 226 15.94 9.18 14.69
N LEU A 227 16.38 9.24 13.42
CA LEU A 227 16.31 10.45 12.61
C LEU A 227 14.89 10.75 12.10
N PHE A 228 13.95 9.79 12.17
CA PHE A 228 12.61 9.89 11.61
C PHE A 228 11.87 11.18 12.01
N GLN A 229 11.85 11.52 13.30
CA GLN A 229 11.16 12.73 13.78
C GLN A 229 11.75 13.99 13.15
N HIS A 230 13.07 14.09 13.07
CA HIS A 230 13.76 15.24 12.46
C HIS A 230 13.43 15.38 10.98
N LEU A 231 13.27 14.26 10.26
CA LEU A 231 12.91 14.25 8.85
C LEU A 231 11.45 14.62 8.61
N TYR A 232 10.54 14.17 9.47
CA TYR A 232 9.11 14.28 9.20
C TYR A 232 8.44 15.49 9.85
N ALA A 233 8.91 15.94 11.03
CA ALA A 233 8.37 17.11 11.74
C ALA A 233 8.29 18.39 10.89
N PRO A 234 9.27 18.72 10.01
CA PRO A 234 9.21 19.93 9.19
C PRO A 234 7.97 20.02 8.28
N PHE A 235 7.39 18.89 7.86
CA PHE A 235 6.19 18.87 7.02
C PHE A 235 4.91 19.16 7.81
N TRP A 236 4.89 18.90 9.11
CA TRP A 236 3.69 19.05 9.94
C TRP A 236 3.30 20.51 10.20
N LYS A 237 4.18 21.49 9.89
CA LYS A 237 3.83 22.92 9.91
C LYS A 237 2.69 23.30 8.95
N TYR A 238 2.33 22.40 8.04
CA TYR A 238 1.27 22.58 7.06
C TYR A 238 -0.04 21.87 7.41
N SER A 239 -0.09 21.12 8.52
CA SER A 239 -1.23 20.25 8.85
C SER A 239 -2.55 21.00 9.03
N ASP A 240 -2.48 22.26 9.45
CA ASP A 240 -3.64 23.09 9.77
C ASP A 240 -3.97 24.12 8.67
N LEU A 241 -3.22 24.11 7.57
CA LEU A 241 -3.49 25.02 6.45
C LEU A 241 -4.73 24.57 5.66
N PRO A 242 -5.56 25.52 5.19
CA PRO A 242 -6.72 25.18 4.37
C PRO A 242 -6.28 24.59 3.02
N TYR A 243 -7.08 23.67 2.51
CA TYR A 243 -6.90 23.05 1.20
C TYR A 243 -8.24 22.97 0.46
N SER A 244 -8.21 22.91 -0.87
CA SER A 244 -9.42 22.85 -1.69
C SER A 244 -9.91 21.41 -1.91
N ALA A 245 -11.15 21.26 -2.39
CA ALA A 245 -11.70 19.95 -2.74
C ALA A 245 -10.89 19.27 -3.85
N GLU A 246 -10.36 20.05 -4.81
CA GLU A 246 -9.51 19.58 -5.90
C GLU A 246 -8.18 19.01 -5.36
N MET A 247 -7.59 19.67 -4.36
CA MET A 247 -6.37 19.17 -3.71
C MET A 247 -6.60 17.84 -3.01
N ARG A 248 -7.76 17.69 -2.34
CA ARG A 248 -8.15 16.41 -1.73
C ARG A 248 -8.41 15.34 -2.79
N MET A 249 -9.06 15.67 -3.91
CA MET A 249 -9.26 14.74 -5.02
C MET A 249 -7.93 14.28 -5.61
N PHE A 250 -6.97 15.19 -5.82
CA PHE A 250 -5.64 14.85 -6.30
C PHE A 250 -4.87 13.96 -5.29
N GLN A 251 -4.98 14.23 -3.99
CA GLN A 251 -4.42 13.38 -2.94
C GLN A 251 -4.99 11.96 -3.01
N LEU A 252 -6.31 11.80 -3.13
CA LEU A 252 -6.96 10.50 -3.26
C LEU A 252 -6.53 9.77 -4.55
N TYR A 253 -6.39 10.50 -5.65
CA TYR A 253 -5.86 9.97 -6.91
C TYR A 253 -4.41 9.48 -6.77
N ARG A 254 -3.53 10.26 -6.13
CA ARG A 254 -2.14 9.87 -5.86
C ARG A 254 -2.03 8.72 -4.87
N ARG A 255 -2.92 8.63 -3.88
CA ARG A 255 -3.04 7.45 -3.01
C ARG A 255 -3.41 6.19 -3.79
N GLY A 256 -4.14 6.29 -4.89
CA GLY A 256 -4.33 5.21 -5.84
C GLY A 256 -3.01 4.66 -6.39
N ARG A 257 -2.03 5.53 -6.70
CA ARG A 257 -0.68 5.12 -7.11
C ARG A 257 0.13 4.45 -6.01
N TYR A 258 -0.09 4.86 -4.77
CA TYR A 258 0.51 4.21 -3.60
C TYR A 258 -0.01 2.77 -3.46
N VAL A 259 -1.32 2.57 -3.60
CA VAL A 259 -1.95 1.23 -3.61
C VAL A 259 -1.45 0.38 -4.78
N GLU A 260 -1.39 0.94 -5.99
CA GLU A 260 -0.85 0.26 -7.17
C GLU A 260 0.56 -0.27 -6.91
N PHE A 261 1.43 0.56 -6.31
CA PHE A 261 2.80 0.15 -5.98
C PHE A 261 2.81 -1.00 -4.97
N ASN A 262 2.14 -0.83 -3.84
CA ASN A 262 2.18 -1.81 -2.75
C ASN A 262 1.63 -3.18 -3.19
N LEU A 263 0.58 -3.21 -4.01
CA LEU A 263 -0.04 -4.47 -4.43
C LEU A 263 0.65 -5.11 -5.63
N ALA A 264 1.21 -4.33 -6.57
CA ALA A 264 1.79 -4.86 -7.79
C ALA A 264 3.31 -5.07 -7.73
N TRP A 265 4.04 -4.18 -7.02
CA TRP A 265 5.49 -4.08 -7.13
C TRP A 265 6.25 -4.26 -5.82
N ASP A 266 5.66 -3.89 -4.68
CA ASP A 266 6.36 -3.98 -3.40
C ASP A 266 6.66 -5.45 -3.03
N ARG A 267 7.96 -5.75 -2.93
CA ARG A 267 8.44 -7.09 -2.61
C ARG A 267 8.02 -7.51 -1.21
N GLY A 268 8.01 -6.57 -0.25
CA GLY A 268 7.64 -6.84 1.13
C GLY A 268 6.18 -7.26 1.27
N THR A 269 5.27 -6.47 0.69
CA THR A 269 3.83 -6.76 0.67
C THR A 269 3.52 -8.08 -0.03
N LYS A 270 4.07 -8.28 -1.22
CA LYS A 270 3.87 -9.53 -1.98
C LYS A 270 4.40 -10.74 -1.22
N PHE A 271 5.60 -10.65 -0.66
CA PHE A 271 6.18 -11.73 0.14
C PHE A 271 5.31 -12.06 1.35
N GLY A 272 4.93 -11.04 2.13
CA GLY A 272 4.12 -11.21 3.33
C GLY A 272 2.76 -11.86 3.05
N LEU A 273 2.07 -11.46 1.98
CA LEU A 273 0.78 -12.05 1.60
C LEU A 273 0.94 -13.50 1.10
N MET A 274 1.99 -13.78 0.33
CA MET A 274 2.23 -15.12 -0.23
C MET A 274 2.79 -16.11 0.81
N SER A 275 3.31 -15.62 1.94
CA SER A 275 3.87 -16.44 3.03
C SER A 275 2.91 -16.63 4.21
N ASP A 276 1.62 -16.34 4.05
CA ASP A 276 0.61 -16.14 5.13
C ASP A 276 1.19 -15.39 6.34
N GLY A 277 1.84 -14.26 6.08
CA GLY A 277 2.14 -13.28 7.12
C GLY A 277 0.85 -12.66 7.66
N ARG A 278 0.94 -11.93 8.77
CA ARG A 278 -0.24 -11.28 9.38
C ARG A 278 -0.78 -10.20 8.44
N THR A 279 -1.83 -10.53 7.68
CA THR A 279 -2.43 -9.69 6.63
C THR A 279 -2.73 -8.27 7.11
N GLU A 280 -3.35 -8.13 8.29
CA GLU A 280 -3.68 -6.81 8.85
C GLU A 280 -2.45 -5.94 9.15
N SER A 281 -1.30 -6.54 9.51
CA SER A 281 -0.05 -5.79 9.69
C SER A 281 0.56 -5.38 8.34
N ILE A 282 0.40 -6.21 7.31
CA ILE A 282 0.95 -5.96 5.97
C ILE A 282 0.15 -4.86 5.26
N LEU A 283 -1.18 -4.97 5.30
CA LEU A 283 -2.10 -4.04 4.62
C LEU A 283 -2.38 -2.76 5.41
N MET A 284 -1.82 -2.62 6.62
CA MET A 284 -1.78 -1.34 7.34
C MET A 284 -1.15 -0.22 6.49
N SER A 285 -0.25 -0.59 5.56
CA SER A 285 0.37 0.32 4.60
C SER A 285 -0.59 0.94 3.58
N LEU A 286 -1.81 0.43 3.42
CA LEU A 286 -2.78 0.98 2.48
C LEU A 286 -3.52 2.18 3.09
N PRO A 287 -3.76 3.26 2.33
CA PRO A 287 -4.52 4.41 2.81
C PRO A 287 -5.97 4.06 3.10
N MET A 288 -6.64 4.89 3.90
CA MET A 288 -8.07 4.72 4.19
C MET A 288 -8.95 4.87 2.95
N GLN A 289 -8.59 5.82 2.08
CA GLN A 289 -9.31 6.12 0.85
C GLN A 289 -8.30 6.33 -0.29
N ALA A 290 -8.66 5.84 -1.47
CA ALA A 290 -7.95 6.04 -2.72
C ALA A 290 -8.95 6.13 -3.87
N LEU A 291 -8.59 6.84 -4.94
CA LEU A 291 -9.44 7.08 -6.10
C LEU A 291 -8.72 6.66 -7.39
N TRP A 292 -9.47 6.02 -8.30
CA TRP A 292 -9.05 5.76 -9.67
C TRP A 292 -10.02 6.44 -10.63
N ILE A 293 -9.49 7.27 -11.53
CA ILE A 293 -10.24 7.93 -12.59
C ILE A 293 -9.73 7.39 -13.91
N TYR A 294 -10.63 6.92 -14.77
CA TYR A 294 -10.29 6.38 -16.08
C TYR A 294 -9.65 7.46 -16.95
N ASP A 295 -8.47 7.16 -17.50
CA ASP A 295 -7.69 7.99 -18.43
C ASP A 295 -7.49 9.46 -18.02
N TRP A 296 -7.53 9.74 -16.71
CA TRP A 296 -7.34 11.10 -16.21
C TRP A 296 -5.89 11.51 -16.29
N HIS A 297 -5.66 12.69 -16.87
CA HIS A 297 -4.39 13.38 -16.93
C HIS A 297 -4.57 14.79 -16.36
N PRO A 298 -3.60 15.30 -15.56
CA PRO A 298 -3.65 16.68 -15.11
C PRO A 298 -3.56 17.62 -16.33
N ALA A 299 -4.32 18.71 -16.31
CA ALA A 299 -4.34 19.66 -17.41
C ALA A 299 -2.93 20.25 -17.62
N PRO A 300 -2.42 20.36 -18.86
CA PRO A 300 -1.12 20.98 -19.12
C PRO A 300 -1.02 22.37 -18.49
N GLY A 301 0.05 22.60 -17.73
CA GLY A 301 0.28 23.86 -17.00
C GLY A 301 -0.49 23.99 -15.67
N SER A 302 -1.27 22.99 -15.25
CA SER A 302 -1.81 22.93 -13.90
C SER A 302 -0.73 22.60 -12.87
N ILE A 303 -1.03 22.89 -11.60
CA ILE A 303 -0.17 22.56 -10.46
C ILE A 303 0.12 21.06 -10.42
N GLU A 304 -0.90 20.23 -10.59
CA GLU A 304 -0.80 18.76 -10.57
C GLU A 304 0.05 18.22 -11.72
N HIS A 305 0.01 18.87 -12.89
CA HIS A 305 0.86 18.53 -14.02
C HIS A 305 2.34 18.84 -13.72
N GLU A 306 2.62 20.03 -13.16
CA GLU A 306 3.96 20.42 -12.73
C GLU A 306 4.50 19.47 -11.65
N ILE A 307 3.71 19.20 -10.60
CA ILE A 307 4.08 18.28 -9.53
C ILE A 307 4.42 16.91 -10.09
N SER A 308 3.60 16.39 -10.99
CA SER A 308 3.81 15.06 -11.58
C SER A 308 5.11 14.97 -12.39
N SER A 309 5.44 16.04 -13.11
CA SER A 309 6.66 16.10 -13.93
C SER A 309 7.94 16.32 -13.10
N VAL A 310 7.84 16.98 -11.95
CA VAL A 310 8.99 17.38 -11.13
C VAL A 310 9.29 16.35 -10.05
N TYR A 311 8.29 15.96 -9.26
CA TYR A 311 8.44 15.21 -8.01
C TYR A 311 8.29 13.70 -8.17
N PHE A 312 7.71 13.21 -9.27
CA PHE A 312 7.53 11.77 -9.53
C PHE A 312 8.47 11.24 -10.62
N GLN A 313 9.59 11.93 -10.83
CA GLN A 313 10.70 11.53 -11.69
C GLN A 313 12.03 11.65 -10.93
N PRO A 314 13.05 10.82 -11.23
CA PRO A 314 14.35 10.90 -10.57
C PRO A 314 14.93 12.32 -10.59
N ARG A 315 15.31 12.83 -9.41
CA ARG A 315 15.83 14.20 -9.24
C ARG A 315 16.97 14.25 -8.25
N ASP A 316 18.03 15.01 -8.52
CA ASP A 316 19.04 15.33 -7.51
C ASP A 316 18.50 16.45 -6.61
N TRP A 317 17.83 16.06 -5.51
CA TRP A 317 17.21 17.00 -4.56
C TRP A 317 18.21 17.79 -3.73
N VAL A 318 19.43 17.27 -3.53
CA VAL A 318 20.47 17.98 -2.77
C VAL A 318 21.01 19.15 -3.59
N ARG A 319 21.14 18.97 -4.91
CA ARG A 319 21.57 20.04 -5.83
C ARG A 319 20.41 20.75 -6.51
N PHE A 320 19.16 20.45 -6.13
CA PHE A 320 17.99 21.08 -6.70
C PHE A 320 17.91 22.54 -6.25
N ALA A 321 18.10 23.46 -7.18
CA ALA A 321 17.84 24.88 -6.94
C ALA A 321 16.38 25.17 -7.32
N PRO A 322 15.47 25.35 -6.35
CA PRO A 322 14.13 25.82 -6.65
C PRO A 322 14.26 27.20 -7.30
N ASN A 323 13.81 27.35 -8.54
CA ASN A 323 13.80 28.67 -9.17
C ASN A 323 12.78 29.53 -8.41
N ALA A 324 13.19 30.68 -7.88
CA ALA A 324 12.27 31.65 -7.26
C ALA A 324 11.15 32.14 -8.21
N ALA A 325 11.31 31.90 -9.52
CA ALA A 325 10.33 32.18 -10.56
C ALA A 325 9.58 30.94 -11.09
N SER A 326 9.96 29.71 -10.73
CA SER A 326 9.18 28.52 -11.10
C SER A 326 7.99 28.38 -10.17
N SER A 327 6.82 28.12 -10.76
CA SER A 327 5.55 27.95 -10.06
C SER A 327 5.53 26.81 -9.05
N THR A 328 6.58 25.97 -9.00
CA THR A 328 6.80 24.86 -8.06
C THR A 328 6.76 25.21 -6.57
N ASP A 329 6.93 26.47 -6.17
CA ASP A 329 6.90 26.85 -4.75
C ASP A 329 5.48 27.30 -4.33
N PHE A 330 4.56 26.35 -4.35
CA PHE A 330 3.12 26.59 -4.20
C PHE A 330 2.73 27.16 -2.82
N MET A 331 3.60 27.00 -1.81
CA MET A 331 3.32 27.38 -0.42
C MET A 331 3.89 28.74 -0.01
N VAL A 332 4.78 29.34 -0.83
CA VAL A 332 5.47 30.60 -0.48
C VAL A 332 4.63 31.84 -0.85
N ASP A 333 3.67 31.72 -1.76
CA ASP A 333 2.80 32.83 -2.12
C ASP A 333 1.46 32.79 -1.36
N LYS A 334 1.46 33.33 -0.13
CA LYS A 334 0.24 33.55 0.68
C LYS A 334 -0.81 34.43 -0.03
N THR A 335 -0.46 35.14 -1.10
CA THR A 335 -1.40 35.98 -1.88
C THR A 335 -2.03 35.24 -3.06
N ARG A 336 -1.45 34.12 -3.52
CA ARG A 336 -2.10 33.19 -4.47
C ARG A 336 -3.18 32.32 -3.83
N VAL A 337 -3.26 32.27 -2.51
CA VAL A 337 -4.35 31.61 -1.76
C VAL A 337 -5.66 32.44 -1.80
N GLY A 338 -5.71 33.51 -2.60
CA GLY A 338 -6.94 34.20 -3.00
C GLY A 338 -7.50 33.62 -4.31
N TRP A 339 -8.05 32.42 -4.29
CA TRP A 339 -8.72 31.88 -5.48
C TRP A 339 -10.13 32.45 -5.61
N THR A 340 -10.29 33.38 -6.56
CA THR A 340 -11.57 33.56 -7.23
C THR A 340 -11.75 32.39 -8.19
N LEU A 341 -12.86 31.66 -8.06
CA LEU A 341 -13.26 30.62 -9.02
C LEU A 341 -13.12 31.13 -10.46
N PRO A 342 -12.26 30.56 -11.32
CA PRO A 342 -12.55 30.60 -12.74
C PRO A 342 -13.87 29.86 -12.90
N ARG A 343 -14.90 30.55 -13.41
CA ARG A 343 -16.20 29.95 -13.73
C ARG A 343 -16.00 28.66 -14.52
N LEU A 344 -16.09 27.51 -13.86
CA LEU A 344 -16.30 26.18 -14.45
C LEU A 344 -17.73 26.04 -15.00
N ALA A 345 -18.26 27.10 -15.61
CA ALA A 345 -19.58 27.13 -16.24
C ALA A 345 -19.51 26.98 -17.77
N ALA A 346 -18.33 26.71 -18.35
CA ALA A 346 -18.13 26.76 -19.80
C ALA A 346 -17.81 25.41 -20.49
N THR A 347 -17.74 24.27 -19.78
CA THR A 347 -17.30 23.02 -20.42
C THR A 347 -18.12 21.75 -20.10
N PHE A 348 -19.35 21.91 -19.62
CA PHE A 348 -20.34 20.83 -19.66
C PHE A 348 -21.57 21.29 -20.45
N PRO A 349 -21.80 20.80 -21.68
CA PRO A 349 -23.11 20.88 -22.29
C PRO A 349 -24.06 20.02 -21.45
N SER A 350 -24.84 20.69 -20.61
CA SER A 350 -26.18 20.32 -20.12
C SER A 350 -26.62 18.86 -20.29
N ILE A 351 -26.27 17.98 -19.34
CA ILE A 351 -27.06 16.75 -19.09
C ILE A 351 -28.23 17.12 -18.17
N GLU A 352 -29.07 18.04 -18.61
CA GLU A 352 -30.31 18.42 -17.91
C GLU A 352 -31.49 18.70 -18.88
N ARG A 353 -31.45 18.18 -20.12
CA ARG A 353 -32.57 18.34 -21.07
C ARG A 353 -33.37 17.09 -21.44
N ASP A 354 -32.98 15.89 -21.00
CA ASP A 354 -33.69 14.67 -21.43
C ASP A 354 -34.53 13.97 -20.33
N LEU A 355 -34.83 14.64 -19.22
CA LEU A 355 -35.79 14.15 -18.21
C LEU A 355 -37.19 14.80 -18.29
N ALA A 356 -37.44 15.64 -19.30
CA ALA A 356 -38.73 16.34 -19.46
C ALA A 356 -39.60 15.83 -20.62
N ALA A 357 -39.30 14.67 -21.21
CA ALA A 357 -40.06 14.13 -22.34
C ALA A 357 -40.42 12.65 -22.14
N THR A 358 -41.22 12.36 -21.11
CA THR A 358 -41.94 11.07 -21.01
C THR A 358 -43.42 11.38 -20.84
N PRO A 359 -44.32 10.96 -21.75
CA PRO A 359 -45.74 11.22 -21.59
C PRO A 359 -46.29 10.40 -20.41
N ALA A 360 -47.00 11.07 -19.51
CA ALA A 360 -47.68 10.45 -18.39
C ALA A 360 -48.73 9.45 -18.89
N LEU A 361 -48.50 8.16 -18.64
CA LEU A 361 -49.55 7.15 -18.76
C LEU A 361 -50.45 7.24 -17.52
N THR A 362 -51.64 7.81 -17.71
CA THR A 362 -52.75 7.75 -16.78
C THR A 362 -53.24 6.31 -16.64
N LEU A 363 -53.16 5.75 -15.44
CA LEU A 363 -53.88 4.52 -15.08
C LEU A 363 -55.09 4.88 -14.22
N SER A 364 -56.25 4.55 -14.77
CA SER A 364 -57.59 4.66 -14.20
C SER A 364 -57.75 3.79 -12.95
N SER A 365 -58.54 4.30 -12.02
CA SER A 365 -59.13 3.65 -10.86
C SER A 365 -59.81 2.32 -11.20
N ALA A 366 -59.57 1.28 -10.39
CA ALA A 366 -60.49 0.17 -10.20
C ALA A 366 -60.41 -0.34 -8.74
N THR A 367 -61.58 -0.53 -8.18
CA THR A 367 -61.94 -0.75 -6.78
C THR A 367 -61.88 -2.21 -6.31
N LEU A 368 -61.90 -2.38 -4.97
CA LEU A 368 -62.41 -3.51 -4.15
C LEU A 368 -61.52 -4.75 -3.93
N ALA A 369 -61.09 -4.99 -2.69
CA ALA A 369 -61.87 -5.74 -1.68
C ALA A 369 -60.97 -6.25 -0.53
N SER A 370 -61.57 -6.25 0.66
CA SER A 370 -61.07 -6.61 1.99
C SER A 370 -60.57 -8.05 2.16
N SER A 371 -59.59 -8.25 3.05
CA SER A 371 -59.75 -9.10 4.25
C SER A 371 -58.55 -8.97 5.20
N ALA A 372 -58.81 -8.43 6.39
CA ALA A 372 -58.05 -8.68 7.63
C ALA A 372 -58.60 -10.00 8.25
N PRO A 373 -58.16 -10.50 9.43
CA PRO A 373 -57.15 -10.02 10.40
C PRO A 373 -56.13 -11.15 10.77
N ALA A 374 -55.14 -11.05 11.65
CA ALA A 374 -55.25 -10.74 13.07
C ALA A 374 -53.88 -10.45 13.71
N SER A 375 -53.93 -9.43 14.56
CA SER A 375 -52.97 -8.99 15.55
C SER A 375 -53.18 -9.69 16.90
N SER A 376 -52.09 -9.92 17.64
CA SER A 376 -52.07 -9.83 19.11
C SER A 376 -50.61 -9.67 19.55
N SER A 377 -50.19 -8.44 19.89
CA SER A 377 -50.15 -7.89 21.25
C SER A 377 -49.05 -8.51 22.13
N SER A 378 -48.05 -7.71 22.51
CA SER A 378 -47.87 -7.27 23.90
C SER A 378 -46.52 -6.58 24.09
N SER A 379 -46.57 -5.55 24.91
CA SER A 379 -45.49 -4.68 25.34
C SER A 379 -44.86 -5.16 26.65
N SER A 380 -43.64 -4.65 26.85
CA SER A 380 -43.03 -4.17 28.11
C SER A 380 -42.36 -5.14 29.11
N THR A 381 -41.20 -4.62 29.55
CA THR A 381 -40.55 -4.68 30.89
C THR A 381 -39.58 -5.83 31.25
N SER A 382 -38.33 -5.43 31.51
CA SER A 382 -37.25 -6.05 32.34
C SER A 382 -37.66 -6.12 33.84
N PRO A 383 -36.87 -6.60 34.84
CA PRO A 383 -35.40 -6.92 34.89
C PRO A 383 -34.96 -8.14 35.78
N SER A 384 -33.64 -8.33 35.94
CA SER A 384 -32.90 -9.04 37.04
C SER A 384 -33.06 -10.59 37.12
N SER A 385 -32.13 -11.46 37.57
CA SER A 385 -30.83 -11.39 38.27
C SER A 385 -30.14 -12.79 38.24
N SER A 386 -28.81 -12.77 38.45
CA SER A 386 -27.99 -13.72 39.25
C SER A 386 -27.73 -15.18 38.85
N SER A 387 -26.42 -15.52 38.97
CA SER A 387 -25.79 -16.78 39.43
C SER A 387 -25.88 -18.01 38.52
N SER A 388 -24.92 -18.93 38.43
CA SER A 388 -23.54 -19.13 38.90
C SER A 388 -23.11 -20.50 38.35
N SER A 389 -21.80 -20.78 38.25
CA SER A 389 -21.15 -22.12 38.32
C SER A 389 -21.58 -23.18 37.29
N SER A 390 -20.77 -24.07 36.71
CA SER A 390 -19.39 -24.53 36.89
C SER A 390 -19.25 -25.71 35.92
N SER A 391 -18.03 -26.01 35.45
CA SER A 391 -17.44 -27.35 35.19
C SER A 391 -18.27 -28.35 34.33
N SER A 392 -17.77 -29.06 33.32
CA SER A 392 -16.50 -29.77 33.15
C SER A 392 -16.68 -30.70 31.94
N SER A 393 -15.59 -30.99 31.21
CA SER A 393 -15.19 -32.29 30.59
C SER A 393 -16.30 -33.29 30.19
N SER A 394 -16.32 -33.95 29.03
CA SER A 394 -15.25 -34.52 28.21
C SER A 394 -15.90 -35.40 27.12
N SER A 395 -15.21 -35.61 25.99
CA SER A 395 -15.13 -36.85 25.17
C SER A 395 -16.43 -37.68 24.93
N SER A 396 -16.82 -38.09 23.73
CA SER A 396 -16.04 -38.89 22.76
C SER A 396 -16.91 -39.17 21.52
N SER A 397 -16.28 -39.22 20.35
CA SER A 397 -16.49 -40.16 19.23
C SER A 397 -17.90 -40.71 18.91
N SER A 398 -18.35 -40.54 17.67
CA SER A 398 -18.40 -41.66 16.69
C SER A 398 -18.83 -41.19 15.30
N SER A 399 -18.17 -41.82 14.32
CA SER A 399 -18.31 -41.75 12.87
C SER A 399 -19.67 -42.17 12.34
N LEU A 400 -20.05 -41.68 11.15
CA LEU A 400 -20.73 -42.48 10.11
C LEU A 400 -20.45 -41.90 8.70
N SER A 401 -20.30 -42.84 7.78
CA SER A 401 -19.80 -42.80 6.40
C SER A 401 -20.83 -42.45 5.33
N SER A 402 -20.37 -42.01 4.14
CA SER A 402 -20.70 -42.57 2.79
C SER A 402 -20.31 -41.55 1.69
N SER A 403 -19.35 -41.84 0.81
CA SER A 403 -19.45 -42.52 -0.50
C SER A 403 -19.40 -41.50 -1.66
N LEU A 404 -18.26 -41.41 -2.37
CA LEU A 404 -17.95 -42.03 -3.67
C LEU A 404 -18.28 -41.14 -4.89
N LEU A 405 -17.24 -40.74 -5.64
CA LEU A 405 -17.03 -41.09 -7.07
C LEU A 405 -15.81 -40.35 -7.65
N SER A 406 -14.79 -41.13 -8.04
CA SER A 406 -13.71 -40.74 -8.97
C SER A 406 -14.16 -41.01 -10.41
N PRO A 407 -13.38 -40.54 -11.40
CA PRO A 407 -12.65 -41.56 -12.17
C PRO A 407 -11.18 -41.20 -12.50
N LEU A 408 -10.37 -42.26 -12.58
CA LEU A 408 -9.01 -42.32 -13.10
C LEU A 408 -8.97 -42.15 -14.63
N LEU A 409 -7.82 -41.68 -15.14
CA LEU A 409 -7.28 -42.10 -16.43
C LEU A 409 -5.76 -42.24 -16.34
N VAL A 410 -5.26 -43.35 -16.90
CA VAL A 410 -3.93 -43.93 -16.74
C VAL A 410 -3.14 -43.85 -18.06
N ALA A 411 -1.82 -43.65 -17.91
CA ALA A 411 -0.68 -44.05 -18.75
C ALA A 411 -0.47 -43.47 -20.17
N SER A 412 0.74 -42.98 -20.41
CA SER A 412 1.82 -43.82 -21.00
C SER A 412 3.16 -43.08 -21.02
N SER A 413 4.23 -43.82 -20.74
CA SER A 413 5.63 -43.43 -20.85
C SER A 413 6.24 -44.04 -22.11
N VAL A 414 7.10 -43.31 -22.82
CA VAL A 414 8.14 -43.88 -23.69
C VAL A 414 9.41 -43.01 -23.64
N HIS A 415 10.52 -43.74 -23.68
CA HIS A 415 11.94 -43.50 -23.48
C HIS A 415 12.72 -42.53 -24.42
N ASN A 416 13.85 -42.06 -23.86
CA ASN A 416 15.21 -41.85 -24.40
C ASN A 416 15.54 -40.82 -25.50
N GLY A 417 16.64 -40.08 -25.25
CA GLY A 417 17.54 -39.58 -26.29
C GLY A 417 18.35 -38.34 -25.92
N LYS A 418 19.63 -38.52 -25.61
CA LYS A 418 20.70 -37.50 -25.54
C LYS A 418 20.82 -36.72 -26.87
N ASP A 419 21.17 -35.43 -26.81
CA ASP A 419 22.49 -34.91 -27.26
C ASP A 419 22.52 -33.37 -27.31
N ASP A 420 23.74 -32.87 -27.19
CA ASP A 420 24.20 -31.49 -27.10
C ASP A 420 23.86 -30.57 -28.28
N ALA A 421 24.04 -29.27 -27.99
CA ALA A 421 24.57 -28.22 -28.88
C ALA A 421 23.59 -27.17 -29.46
N ASP A 422 23.88 -25.96 -28.99
CA ASP A 422 24.10 -24.74 -29.76
C ASP A 422 22.98 -23.70 -29.90
N LYS A 423 23.44 -22.47 -29.69
CA LYS A 423 22.75 -21.20 -29.74
C LYS A 423 22.48 -20.82 -31.19
N THR A 424 21.63 -19.81 -31.36
CA THR A 424 21.29 -19.08 -32.61
C THR A 424 20.32 -19.77 -33.57
N ASP A 425 19.00 -19.61 -33.31
CA ASP A 425 18.02 -19.33 -34.38
C ASP A 425 16.62 -19.04 -33.82
N ASP A 426 16.28 -17.76 -33.60
CA ASP A 426 14.90 -17.34 -33.27
C ASP A 426 14.41 -16.10 -34.06
N VAL A 427 15.16 -15.69 -35.10
CA VAL A 427 14.80 -14.50 -35.90
C VAL A 427 14.04 -14.86 -37.20
N HIS A 428 13.88 -16.15 -37.53
CA HIS A 428 13.27 -16.55 -38.82
C HIS A 428 11.84 -17.11 -38.79
N ARG A 429 11.15 -17.17 -37.63
CA ARG A 429 9.75 -17.66 -37.57
C ARG A 429 8.63 -16.63 -37.59
N CYS A 430 8.93 -15.32 -37.62
CA CYS A 430 7.90 -14.27 -37.63
C CYS A 430 7.54 -13.68 -39.02
N ARG A 431 7.96 -14.31 -40.14
CA ARG A 431 7.74 -13.74 -41.49
C ARG A 431 6.81 -14.51 -42.44
N MET A 432 6.01 -15.46 -41.95
CA MET A 432 4.98 -16.13 -42.77
C MET A 432 3.62 -16.23 -42.06
N VAL A 433 2.96 -15.10 -41.76
CA VAL A 433 1.47 -15.06 -41.63
C VAL A 433 0.90 -13.70 -42.07
N LEU A 434 1.52 -12.99 -43.03
CA LEU A 434 0.97 -11.75 -43.59
C LEU A 434 1.04 -11.80 -45.11
N GLY A 435 0.17 -12.62 -45.68
CA GLY A 435 0.03 -12.74 -47.12
C GLY A 435 -1.11 -13.67 -47.48
N CYS A 436 -2.35 -13.16 -47.36
CA CYS A 436 -3.53 -13.50 -48.18
C CYS A 436 -4.82 -13.31 -47.38
N LEU A 437 -5.38 -12.10 -47.33
CA LEU A 437 -6.83 -11.90 -47.14
C LEU A 437 -7.28 -10.64 -47.86
N ARG A 438 -7.77 -10.79 -49.10
CA ARG A 438 -8.66 -9.85 -49.80
C ARG A 438 -10.08 -10.38 -49.63
N ASN A 439 -10.81 -9.94 -48.61
CA ASN A 439 -12.29 -9.92 -48.62
C ASN A 439 -12.87 -9.14 -47.43
N PRO A 440 -13.84 -8.21 -47.58
CA PRO A 440 -14.29 -7.34 -46.49
C PRO A 440 -15.30 -7.96 -45.51
N THR A 441 -15.68 -9.23 -45.63
CA THR A 441 -16.83 -9.79 -44.89
C THR A 441 -16.47 -10.62 -43.65
N VAL A 442 -15.20 -10.67 -43.23
CA VAL A 442 -14.75 -11.46 -42.05
C VAL A 442 -14.47 -10.60 -40.80
N VAL A 443 -14.66 -9.28 -40.88
CA VAL A 443 -14.33 -8.37 -39.76
C VAL A 443 -15.38 -8.39 -38.63
N VAL A 444 -16.58 -8.93 -38.86
CA VAL A 444 -17.66 -8.90 -37.85
C VAL A 444 -17.69 -10.12 -36.92
N THR A 445 -17.07 -11.24 -37.28
CA THR A 445 -17.07 -12.46 -36.44
C THR A 445 -15.83 -12.60 -35.53
N ALA A 446 -14.73 -11.89 -35.82
CA ALA A 446 -13.55 -11.89 -34.95
C ALA A 446 -13.70 -10.96 -33.73
N ALA A 447 -14.53 -9.91 -33.82
CA ALA A 447 -14.79 -9.00 -32.71
C ALA A 447 -15.72 -9.60 -31.63
N ALA A 448 -16.60 -10.53 -32.00
CA ALA A 448 -17.50 -11.21 -31.06
C ALA A 448 -16.80 -12.32 -30.24
N ALA A 449 -15.73 -12.92 -30.76
CA ALA A 449 -14.96 -13.94 -30.04
C ALA A 449 -14.00 -13.34 -28.99
N PHE A 450 -13.57 -12.08 -29.15
CA PHE A 450 -12.76 -11.39 -28.14
C PHE A 450 -13.60 -10.87 -26.96
N ALA A 451 -14.88 -10.58 -27.18
CA ALA A 451 -15.81 -10.12 -26.13
C ALA A 451 -16.37 -11.26 -25.25
N LEU A 452 -16.31 -12.53 -25.69
CA LEU A 452 -16.73 -13.69 -24.88
C LEU A 452 -15.56 -14.47 -24.23
N GLY A 453 -14.30 -14.18 -24.61
CA GLY A 453 -13.11 -14.84 -24.05
C GLY A 453 -12.64 -14.32 -22.69
N ILE A 454 -13.27 -13.26 -22.14
CA ILE A 454 -12.88 -12.64 -20.87
C ILE A 454 -13.56 -13.31 -19.65
N CYS A 455 -14.42 -14.32 -19.84
CA CYS A 455 -15.14 -14.96 -18.73
C CYS A 455 -14.68 -16.38 -18.35
N ILE A 456 -13.62 -16.96 -18.92
CA ILE A 456 -13.11 -18.27 -18.47
C ILE A 456 -11.58 -18.27 -18.50
N GLY A 457 -10.93 -18.13 -17.34
CA GLY A 457 -9.48 -18.14 -17.27
C GLY A 457 -8.91 -18.09 -15.85
N SER A 458 -9.15 -19.11 -15.05
CA SER A 458 -8.31 -19.42 -13.87
C SER A 458 -8.40 -20.90 -13.55
N ASN A 459 -7.78 -21.73 -14.40
CA ASN A 459 -7.36 -23.08 -14.05
C ASN A 459 -6.26 -23.54 -15.01
N MET A 460 -5.16 -22.79 -15.08
CA MET A 460 -3.92 -23.23 -15.73
C MET A 460 -2.72 -22.55 -15.08
N PHE A 461 -2.40 -22.94 -13.85
CA PHE A 461 -1.05 -22.79 -13.27
C PHE A 461 -0.83 -23.90 -12.24
N LYS A 462 -0.64 -25.12 -12.74
CA LYS A 462 0.08 -26.21 -12.07
C LYS A 462 0.64 -27.14 -13.14
N ARG A 463 1.91 -26.95 -13.50
CA ARG A 463 2.87 -27.99 -13.85
C ARG A 463 4.27 -27.41 -13.84
#